data_AF-A0A519ZUS5-F1
#
_entry.id   AF-A0A519ZUS5-F1
#
_cell.length_a   1.000
_cell.length_b   1.000
_cell.length_c   1.000
_cell.angle_alpha   90.00
_cell.angle_beta   90.00
_cell.angle_gamma   90.00
#
_symmetry.space_group_name_H-M   'P 1'
#
loop_
_entity.id
_entity.type
_entity.pdbx_description
1 polymer ?
#
loop_
_entity_poly.entity_id
_entity_poly.type
_entity_poly.pdbx_seq_one_letter_code
_entity_poly.pdbx_strand_id
1 'polypeptide(L)'
;MKNQLAGPWCLLLAAGLLAPTAARAQTPLGQPSLDEAKVQIWCATARYVYADAGRPQLQRTLRCEGGNLAGLAASLRPDSLRIYSVLYQPIEGKAKIYKGLKDNPARLAALAKAIITKLKASPSRQRDPARLARLQVL
;
A
#
# COMPACT_ATOMS: atom_id res chain seq x y z
N MET A 1 -63.93 29.59 -36.38
CA MET A 1 -62.73 30.36 -35.99
C MET A 1 -61.59 29.37 -35.76
N LYS A 2 -60.48 29.51 -36.50
CA LYS A 2 -59.06 29.16 -36.22
C LYS A 2 -58.71 27.85 -35.47
N ASN A 3 -57.70 27.06 -35.78
CA ASN A 3 -56.78 26.84 -36.91
C ASN A 3 -56.03 25.52 -36.57
N GLN A 4 -55.55 24.80 -37.59
CA GLN A 4 -54.68 23.62 -37.49
C GLN A 4 -53.25 23.92 -36.98
N LEU A 5 -52.51 22.89 -36.53
CA LEU A 5 -51.03 22.67 -36.67
C LEU A 5 -50.71 21.24 -36.12
N ALA A 6 -50.27 20.29 -36.96
CA ALA A 6 -48.86 19.83 -37.16
C ALA A 6 -48.25 19.16 -35.90
N GLY A 7 -47.66 17.96 -35.90
CA GLY A 7 -47.06 17.13 -36.96
C GLY A 7 -46.54 15.78 -36.39
N PRO A 8 -45.72 15.03 -37.16
CA PRO A 8 -45.56 13.57 -37.07
C PRO A 8 -44.21 13.10 -36.46
N TRP A 9 -44.02 11.78 -36.40
CA TRP A 9 -42.74 11.04 -36.25
C TRP A 9 -41.93 11.18 -34.93
N CYS A 10 -41.74 10.06 -34.23
CA CYS A 10 -40.40 9.44 -34.16
C CYS A 10 -40.48 8.00 -33.61
N LEU A 11 -40.21 7.06 -34.51
CA LEU A 11 -39.81 5.68 -34.25
C LEU A 11 -38.34 5.67 -33.74
N LEU A 12 -37.98 4.59 -33.01
CA LEU A 12 -36.63 4.03 -32.76
C LEU A 12 -35.81 4.54 -31.57
N LEU A 13 -35.38 3.56 -30.74
CA LEU A 13 -34.06 3.33 -30.10
C LEU A 13 -34.30 2.73 -28.70
N ALA A 14 -34.43 1.41 -28.52
CA ALA A 14 -33.40 0.38 -28.64
C ALA A 14 -32.17 0.61 -27.74
N ALA A 15 -31.81 -0.45 -27.01
CA ALA A 15 -30.50 -0.77 -26.44
C ALA A 15 -30.16 -0.22 -25.04
N GLY A 16 -30.33 -1.09 -24.05
CA GLY A 16 -29.16 -1.68 -23.39
C GLY A 16 -28.39 -0.79 -22.41
N LEU A 17 -28.99 -0.49 -21.26
CA LEU A 17 -28.22 -0.11 -20.06
C LEU A 17 -27.61 -1.36 -19.41
N LEU A 18 -26.64 -1.98 -20.08
CA LEU A 18 -25.66 -2.84 -19.42
C LEU A 18 -24.62 -1.92 -18.77
N ALA A 19 -24.92 -1.48 -17.54
CA ALA A 19 -23.91 -0.87 -16.69
C ALA A 19 -22.83 -1.94 -16.39
N PRO A 20 -21.55 -1.69 -16.69
CA PRO A 20 -20.50 -2.61 -16.29
C PRO A 20 -20.41 -2.54 -14.77
N THR A 21 -20.89 -3.58 -14.08
CA THR A 21 -20.57 -3.81 -12.68
C THR A 21 -19.06 -3.90 -12.59
N ALA A 22 -18.43 -2.88 -12.01
CA ALA A 22 -17.02 -2.90 -11.66
C ALA A 22 -16.79 -4.16 -10.81
N ALA A 23 -16.13 -5.16 -11.41
CA ALA A 23 -15.71 -6.36 -10.71
C ALA A 23 -14.79 -5.91 -9.58
N ARG A 24 -15.34 -5.86 -8.36
CA ARG A 24 -14.52 -5.78 -7.15
C ARG A 24 -13.71 -7.07 -7.16
N ALA A 25 -12.40 -6.96 -7.34
CA ALA A 25 -11.49 -8.08 -7.19
C ALA A 25 -11.61 -8.60 -5.75
N GLN A 26 -12.50 -9.57 -5.55
CA GLN A 26 -12.66 -10.28 -4.30
C GLN A 26 -11.44 -11.19 -4.18
N THR A 27 -10.57 -10.87 -3.23
CA THR A 27 -9.52 -11.79 -2.83
C THR A 27 -10.17 -13.12 -2.44
N PRO A 28 -9.59 -14.27 -2.85
CA PRO A 28 -10.04 -15.57 -2.35
C PRO A 28 -10.09 -15.55 -0.83
N LEU A 29 -11.22 -15.98 -0.25
CA LEU A 29 -11.38 -16.09 1.20
C LEU A 29 -10.21 -16.90 1.77
N GLY A 30 -9.44 -16.28 2.67
CA GLY A 30 -8.24 -16.86 3.28
C GLY A 30 -6.90 -16.34 2.75
N GLN A 31 -6.88 -15.55 1.67
CA GLN A 31 -5.67 -14.85 1.21
C GLN A 31 -5.75 -13.35 1.53
N PRO A 32 -4.69 -12.74 2.09
CA PRO A 32 -4.66 -11.31 2.33
C PRO A 32 -4.74 -10.55 1.01
N SER A 33 -5.49 -9.46 1.01
CA SER A 33 -5.42 -8.47 -0.06
C SER A 33 -4.01 -7.91 -0.21
N LEU A 34 -3.71 -7.30 -1.36
CA LEU A 34 -2.42 -6.67 -1.58
C LEU A 34 -2.09 -5.65 -0.47
N ASP A 35 -3.07 -4.83 -0.09
CA ASP A 35 -2.86 -3.80 0.94
C ASP A 35 -2.64 -4.42 2.32
N GLU A 36 -3.37 -5.47 2.69
CA GLU A 36 -3.13 -6.20 3.94
C GLU A 36 -1.73 -6.82 3.95
N ALA A 37 -1.32 -7.47 2.87
CA ALA A 37 0.02 -8.04 2.75
C ALA A 37 1.12 -6.96 2.86
N LYS A 38 0.93 -5.80 2.22
CA LYS A 38 1.85 -4.66 2.38
C LYS A 38 1.88 -4.13 3.80
N VAL A 39 0.73 -4.04 4.48
CA VAL A 39 0.64 -3.63 5.89
C VAL A 39 1.44 -4.59 6.78
N GLN A 40 1.34 -5.91 6.55
CA GLN A 40 2.15 -6.89 7.29
C GLN A 40 3.66 -6.67 7.08
N ILE A 41 4.11 -6.47 5.83
CA ILE A 41 5.52 -6.17 5.53
C ILE A 41 5.99 -4.89 6.23
N TRP A 42 5.21 -3.81 6.14
CA TRP A 42 5.56 -2.55 6.78
C TRP A 42 5.53 -2.62 8.31
N CYS A 43 4.64 -3.43 8.89
CA CYS A 43 4.61 -3.68 10.31
C CYS A 43 5.81 -4.47 10.81
N ALA A 44 6.19 -5.54 10.11
CA ALA A 44 7.43 -6.27 10.40
C ALA A 44 8.64 -5.32 10.32
N THR A 45 8.69 -4.49 9.28
CA THR A 45 9.74 -3.48 9.09
C THR A 45 9.78 -2.48 10.24
N ALA A 46 8.64 -1.91 10.65
CA ALA A 46 8.59 -0.93 11.71
C ALA A 46 8.98 -1.53 13.07
N ARG A 47 8.50 -2.73 13.38
CA ARG A 47 8.89 -3.49 14.58
C ARG A 47 10.38 -3.75 14.61
N TYR A 48 10.97 -4.17 13.49
CA TYR A 48 12.41 -4.34 13.34
C TYR A 48 13.16 -3.03 13.62
N VAL A 49 12.79 -1.92 12.97
CA VAL A 49 13.47 -0.63 13.15
C VAL A 49 13.38 -0.16 14.61
N TYR A 50 12.23 -0.34 15.26
CA TYR A 50 12.04 0.01 16.66
C TYR A 50 12.88 -0.85 17.60
N ALA A 51 12.94 -2.17 17.38
CA ALA A 51 13.80 -3.06 18.16
C ALA A 51 15.29 -2.72 17.96
N ASP A 52 15.72 -2.52 16.71
CA ASP A 52 17.09 -2.18 16.32
C ASP A 52 17.54 -0.79 16.84
N ALA A 53 16.59 0.11 17.12
CA ALA A 53 16.86 1.41 17.74
C ALA A 53 16.71 1.40 19.27
N GLY A 54 16.41 0.26 19.90
CA GLY A 54 16.21 0.15 21.35
C GLY A 54 14.93 0.86 21.84
N ARG A 55 13.88 0.91 21.02
CA ARG A 55 12.61 1.59 21.30
C ARG A 55 11.39 0.64 21.20
N PRO A 56 11.39 -0.50 21.90
CA PRO A 56 10.32 -1.51 21.78
C PRO A 56 8.94 -0.98 22.20
N GLN A 57 8.86 0.02 23.06
CA GLN A 57 7.61 0.65 23.48
C GLN A 57 6.81 1.24 22.32
N LEU A 58 7.48 1.66 21.23
CA LEU A 58 6.83 2.20 20.05
C LEU A 58 6.08 1.13 19.24
N GLN A 59 6.36 -0.15 19.45
CA GLN A 59 5.64 -1.22 18.74
C GLN A 59 4.15 -1.25 19.09
N ARG A 60 3.77 -0.82 20.30
CA ARG A 60 2.38 -0.75 20.76
C ARG A 60 1.56 0.35 20.07
N THR A 61 2.22 1.31 19.42
CA THR A 61 1.54 2.39 18.70
C THR A 61 1.26 2.02 17.25
N LEU A 62 1.80 0.90 16.75
CA LEU A 62 1.64 0.47 15.37
C LEU A 62 0.23 -0.05 15.12
N ARG A 63 -0.38 0.44 14.04
CA ARG A 63 -1.69 -0.03 13.56
C ARG A 63 -1.50 -1.09 12.48
N CYS A 64 -1.22 -2.32 12.92
CA CYS A 64 -0.91 -3.48 12.06
C CYS A 64 -2.10 -4.35 11.69
N GLU A 65 -3.14 -4.35 12.51
CA GLU A 65 -4.28 -5.26 12.38
C GLU A 65 -5.47 -4.57 11.73
N GLY A 66 -6.19 -5.29 10.86
CA GLY A 66 -7.42 -4.83 10.22
C GLY A 66 -7.30 -3.54 9.41
N GLY A 67 -6.08 -3.06 9.19
CA GLY A 67 -5.79 -1.72 8.70
C GLY A 67 -5.43 -1.71 7.23
N ASN A 68 -5.85 -0.65 6.55
CA ASN A 68 -5.29 -0.27 5.26
C ASN A 68 -3.98 0.51 5.46
N LEU A 69 -3.25 0.71 4.37
CA LEU A 69 -1.98 1.45 4.36
C LEU A 69 -2.07 2.86 4.96
N ALA A 70 -3.22 3.55 4.84
CA ALA A 70 -3.38 4.89 5.40
C ALA A 70 -3.42 4.88 6.93
N GLY A 71 -4.07 3.87 7.54
CA GLY A 71 -4.09 3.67 8.98
C GLY A 71 -2.69 3.40 9.55
N LEU A 72 -1.92 2.53 8.88
CA LEU A 72 -0.53 2.28 9.23
C LEU A 72 0.32 3.55 9.09
N ALA A 73 0.23 4.24 7.95
CA ALA A 73 0.93 5.49 7.71
C ALA A 73 0.68 6.53 8.80
N ALA A 74 -0.57 6.67 9.26
CA ALA A 74 -0.91 7.56 10.36
C ALA A 74 -0.20 7.19 11.67
N SER A 75 -0.08 5.89 11.99
CA SER A 75 0.67 5.43 13.17
C SER A 75 2.18 5.65 13.08
N LEU A 76 2.72 5.72 11.85
CA LEU A 76 4.14 5.98 11.61
C LEU A 76 4.52 7.46 11.65
N ARG A 77 3.56 8.40 11.46
CA ARG A 77 3.81 9.85 11.30
C ARG A 77 4.35 10.60 12.53
N PRO A 78 3.99 10.29 13.79
CA PRO A 78 4.47 10.99 14.99
C PRO A 78 5.98 10.82 15.29
N ASP A 79 6.78 10.65 14.25
CA ASP A 79 7.94 9.75 14.19
C ASP A 79 9.22 10.26 14.85
N SER A 80 9.68 9.61 15.92
CA SER A 80 11.02 9.86 16.49
C SER A 80 12.18 9.19 15.73
N LEU A 81 11.90 8.22 14.85
CA LEU A 81 12.91 7.39 14.16
C LEU A 81 12.87 7.53 12.62
N ARG A 82 12.02 8.42 12.12
CA ARG A 82 11.90 8.81 10.70
C ARG A 82 11.56 7.68 9.73
N ILE A 83 11.00 6.55 10.18
CA ILE A 83 10.38 5.51 9.35
C ILE A 83 9.42 6.10 8.31
N TYR A 84 8.48 6.97 8.68
CA TYR A 84 7.52 7.51 7.73
C TYR A 84 8.20 8.33 6.64
N SER A 85 9.04 9.29 7.04
CA SER A 85 9.66 10.25 6.11
C SER A 85 10.79 9.67 5.27
N VAL A 86 11.57 8.71 5.78
CA VAL A 86 12.78 8.18 5.13
C VAL A 86 12.53 6.84 4.44
N LEU A 87 11.60 6.02 4.94
CA LEU A 87 11.30 4.69 4.37
C LEU A 87 9.93 4.66 3.70
N TYR A 88 8.85 4.89 4.45
CA TYR A 88 7.49 4.68 3.97
C TYR A 88 7.13 5.61 2.80
N GLN A 89 7.27 6.93 2.97
CA GLN A 89 6.86 7.90 1.95
C GLN A 89 7.67 7.73 0.65
N PRO A 90 9.01 7.60 0.69
CA PRO A 90 9.79 7.43 -0.54
C PRO A 90 9.53 6.11 -1.30
N ILE A 91 9.14 5.04 -0.59
CA ILE A 91 8.90 3.71 -1.16
C ILE A 91 7.42 3.53 -1.52
N GLU A 92 6.54 3.55 -0.52
CA GLU A 92 5.11 3.27 -0.67
C GLU A 92 4.35 4.50 -1.16
N GLY A 93 4.57 5.66 -0.53
CA GLY A 93 3.83 6.89 -0.84
C GLY A 93 4.02 7.39 -2.28
N LYS A 94 5.20 7.14 -2.87
CA LYS A 94 5.47 7.45 -4.29
C LYS A 94 5.12 6.30 -5.23
N ALA A 95 4.96 5.08 -4.72
CA ALA A 95 4.57 3.87 -5.47
C ALA A 95 5.41 3.53 -6.73
N LYS A 96 6.56 4.19 -6.94
CA LYS A 96 7.37 4.05 -8.17
C LYS A 96 7.89 2.63 -8.38
N ILE A 97 8.14 1.91 -7.28
CA ILE A 97 8.63 0.54 -7.29
C ILE A 97 7.64 -0.47 -7.90
N TYR A 98 6.36 -0.09 -8.05
CA TYR A 98 5.32 -0.96 -8.60
C TYR A 98 5.08 -0.77 -10.09
N LYS A 99 5.76 0.19 -10.74
CA LYS A 99 5.53 0.53 -12.15
C LYS A 99 5.79 -0.69 -13.03
N GLY A 100 4.78 -1.10 -13.80
CA GLY A 100 4.86 -2.24 -14.73
C GLY A 100 4.62 -3.61 -14.09
N LEU A 101 4.42 -3.70 -12.77
CA LEU A 101 4.18 -4.97 -12.07
C LEU A 101 2.68 -5.32 -12.10
N LYS A 102 2.35 -6.48 -12.67
CA LYS A 102 0.96 -6.90 -12.91
C LYS A 102 0.38 -7.76 -11.80
N ASP A 103 1.20 -8.59 -11.17
CA ASP A 103 0.79 -9.52 -10.12
C ASP A 103 1.18 -9.06 -8.71
N ASN A 104 0.41 -9.50 -7.72
CA ASN A 104 0.63 -9.13 -6.32
C ASN A 104 1.96 -9.65 -5.76
N PRO A 105 2.39 -10.91 -6.03
CA PRO A 105 3.70 -11.40 -5.57
C PRO A 105 4.87 -10.52 -6.04
N ALA A 106 4.90 -10.11 -7.31
CA ALA A 106 5.95 -9.23 -7.83
C ALA A 106 5.95 -7.86 -7.12
N ARG A 107 4.77 -7.31 -6.82
CA ARG A 107 4.66 -6.05 -6.06
C ARG A 107 5.17 -6.21 -4.63
N LEU A 108 4.84 -7.29 -3.94
CA LEU A 108 5.30 -7.56 -2.59
C LEU A 108 6.82 -7.79 -2.55
N ALA A 109 7.38 -8.53 -3.52
CA ALA A 109 8.82 -8.72 -3.67
C ALA A 109 9.55 -7.39 -3.93
N ALA A 110 9.00 -6.54 -4.79
CA ALA A 110 9.55 -5.21 -5.06
C ALA A 110 9.53 -4.32 -3.79
N LEU A 111 8.46 -4.39 -3.00
CA LEU A 111 8.36 -3.68 -1.72
C LEU A 111 9.45 -4.15 -0.74
N ALA A 112 9.53 -5.45 -0.48
CA ALA A 112 10.53 -6.01 0.43
C ALA A 112 11.95 -5.64 -0.01
N LYS A 113 12.28 -5.79 -1.29
CA LYS A 113 13.57 -5.41 -1.86
C LYS A 113 13.89 -3.93 -1.65
N ALA A 114 12.93 -3.04 -1.89
CA ALA A 114 13.12 -1.61 -1.70
C ALA A 114 13.37 -1.24 -0.23
N ILE A 115 12.62 -1.85 0.69
CA ILE A 115 12.81 -1.68 2.14
C ILE A 115 14.21 -2.13 2.56
N ILE A 116 14.58 -3.37 2.23
CA ILE A 116 15.90 -3.93 2.59
C ILE A 116 17.02 -3.06 2.02
N THR A 117 16.90 -2.62 0.77
CA THR A 117 17.90 -1.75 0.13
C THR A 117 18.06 -0.44 0.89
N LYS A 118 16.97 0.21 1.28
CA LYS A 118 17.01 1.45 2.06
C LYS A 118 17.54 1.24 3.48
N LEU A 119 17.18 0.15 4.13
CA LEU A 119 17.69 -0.18 5.47
C LEU A 119 19.20 -0.45 5.44
N LYS A 120 19.70 -1.19 4.45
CA LYS A 120 21.15 -1.42 4.25
C LYS A 120 21.93 -0.14 3.98
N ALA A 121 21.33 0.82 3.27
CA ALA A 121 21.92 2.13 3.00
C ALA A 121 21.85 3.12 4.18
N SER A 122 21.25 2.72 5.31
CA SER A 122 21.15 3.58 6.49
C SER A 122 22.52 3.77 7.15
N PRO A 123 22.99 5.02 7.39
CA PRO A 123 24.30 5.26 8.01
C PRO A 123 24.48 4.57 9.37
N SER A 124 23.41 4.48 10.16
CA SER A 124 23.46 3.84 11.48
C SER A 124 23.70 2.33 11.41
N ARG A 125 23.35 1.68 10.30
CA ARG A 125 23.61 0.25 10.06
C ARG A 125 24.91 0.02 9.32
N GLN A 126 25.29 0.90 8.39
CA GLN A 126 26.58 0.79 7.70
C GLN A 126 27.76 0.89 8.66
N ARG A 127 27.64 1.66 9.74
CA ARG A 127 28.67 1.78 10.78
C ARG A 127 28.67 0.64 11.80
N ASP A 128 27.73 -0.29 11.70
CA ASP A 128 27.58 -1.41 12.64
C ASP A 128 27.33 -2.72 11.86
N PRO A 129 28.38 -3.49 11.56
CA PRO A 129 28.27 -4.74 10.80
C PRO A 129 27.31 -5.75 11.45
N ALA A 130 27.21 -5.78 12.77
CA ALA A 130 26.30 -6.69 13.48
C ALA A 130 24.84 -6.29 13.24
N ARG A 131 24.52 -4.99 13.20
CA ARG A 131 23.19 -4.50 12.79
C ARG A 131 22.87 -4.84 11.36
N LEU A 132 23.85 -4.72 10.46
CA LEU A 132 23.67 -5.05 9.04
C LEU A 132 23.41 -6.55 8.83
N ALA A 133 24.11 -7.42 9.56
CA ALA A 133 23.88 -8.87 9.52
C ALA A 133 22.46 -9.26 9.93
N ARG A 134 21.88 -8.55 10.92
CA ARG A 134 20.49 -8.77 11.36
C ARG A 134 19.41 -8.38 10.34
N LEU A 135 19.76 -7.71 9.23
CA LEU A 135 18.81 -7.45 8.14
C LEU A 135 18.54 -8.67 7.26
N GLN A 136 19.36 -9.73 7.35
CA GLN A 136 19.22 -10.91 6.48
C GLN A 136 18.06 -11.83 6.88
N VAL A 137 17.47 -11.60 8.05
CA VAL A 137 16.35 -12.38 8.63
C VAL A 137 14.98 -11.70 8.45
N LEU A 138 14.93 -10.64 7.64
CA LEU A 138 13.74 -9.82 7.36
C LEU A 138 13.15 -10.20 5.99
#